data_AF-A0A6M2C8U8-F1
#
_entry.id   AF-A0A6M2C8U8-F1
#
_cell.length_a   1.000
_cell.length_b   1.000
_cell.length_c   1.000
_cell.angle_alpha   90.00
_cell.angle_beta   90.00
_cell.angle_gamma   90.00
#
_symmetry.space_group_name_H-M   'P 1'
#
loop_
_entity.id
_entity.type
_entity.pdbx_description
1 polymer ?
#
loop_
_entity_poly.entity_id
_entity_poly.type
_entity_poly.pdbx_seq_one_letter_code
_entity_poly.pdbx_strand_id
1 'polypeptide(L)'
;MGYNLISGTSQRFYHTIESDLDAITTSPTREGIFKNLSQIGYDKFPEFILDILVKVEGHTAVDVTDGQGDEKQDILTTNTKGERCITQCKHTGNYQSHYNGNDLDTLVVASMRKDCQQGIFVTNADLTPQGKKYINDEEYNRGIKSPEDFRDISYWNGFKIWEKIKNNKDILNKWFSDLGQVHSLRSFKFDLTVQEFPYDDRDEGESFNNIISKLKSKKWVKEVEEGLVYRGNFSSRYEVHFKRWFQFTGGLDINFIPPGNNLDFINKALYALTIEVKIKSDKNYSPSIIRQDIVNKIAKEILPISQPGKTWWHITTSKIKSFIYIHDIQEPREIDLTSSLTFISTENGKVFPELKYCTDLKGKFKTINVDEDIVMVHRNSGISVIPYFEQKIDPVQQYDNQIIQQRQLAEIASYNFFAVKNIDSSYLMRVRRLLDHHWVALQMDDDTIIWAVDPDTDPEKIDLIHGRVETLGVSILRIPPEEIPKILKNIQKDLSPSTWMYTPDIDSISFPILLEKRIFWLSKEFSLAKEIDVEMAMELLKYKYTYESRNGFDNMVTDQMATHSTELKSLLLDILNIRGNKMLDLGFSKSTITLYMRFREIGLESADVLAAKYIKEFQKVMDEIQLL
;
A
#
# COMPACT_ATOMS: atom_id res chain seq x y z
N MET A 1 -22.99 -6.62 -29.86
CA MET A 1 -22.09 -5.69 -30.57
C MET A 1 -21.44 -4.83 -29.50
N GLY A 2 -20.15 -5.09 -29.23
CA GLY A 2 -19.42 -4.41 -28.15
C GLY A 2 -18.88 -3.07 -28.61
N TYR A 3 -19.10 -2.04 -27.80
CA TYR A 3 -18.39 -0.77 -27.92
C TYR A 3 -17.34 -0.70 -26.82
N ASN A 4 -16.07 -0.76 -27.25
CA ASN A 4 -14.92 -0.36 -26.46
C ASN A 4 -14.99 1.17 -26.27
N LEU A 5 -15.19 1.62 -25.03
CA LEU A 5 -14.87 2.98 -24.62
C LEU A 5 -13.49 2.93 -23.95
N ILE A 6 -12.50 3.43 -24.69
CA ILE A 6 -11.12 3.64 -24.25
C ILE A 6 -11.11 4.93 -23.41
N SER A 7 -10.89 4.81 -22.11
CA SER A 7 -10.32 5.90 -21.30
C SER A 7 -8.90 5.47 -20.88
N GLY A 8 -7.92 6.30 -21.23
CA GLY A 8 -6.51 5.94 -21.14
C GLY A 8 -5.96 6.05 -19.72
N THR A 9 -5.45 4.94 -19.20
CA THR A 9 -4.08 4.87 -18.68
C THR A 9 -3.48 3.56 -19.15
N SER A 10 -2.33 3.61 -19.80
CA SER A 10 -1.64 2.44 -20.35
C SER A 10 -1.10 1.57 -19.22
N GLN A 11 -1.87 0.58 -18.77
CA GLN A 11 -1.31 -0.51 -17.96
C GLN A 11 -0.74 -1.57 -18.90
N ARG A 12 0.57 -1.47 -19.15
CA ARG A 12 1.35 -2.63 -19.59
C ARG A 12 1.46 -3.56 -18.39
N PHE A 13 0.90 -4.77 -18.51
CA PHE A 13 1.24 -5.89 -17.64
C PHE A 13 2.75 -6.13 -17.76
N TYR A 14 3.50 -5.83 -16.71
CA TYR A 14 4.83 -6.38 -16.53
C TYR A 14 4.69 -7.54 -15.57
N HIS A 15 5.12 -8.72 -16.02
CA HIS A 15 5.48 -9.80 -15.10
C HIS A 15 6.35 -9.20 -13.99
N THR A 16 6.03 -9.51 -12.74
CA THR A 16 6.88 -9.22 -11.58
C THR A 16 8.28 -9.76 -11.85
N ILE A 17 9.17 -8.87 -12.26
CA ILE A 17 10.61 -9.08 -12.19
C ILE A 17 10.92 -9.04 -10.69
N GLU A 18 11.64 -10.05 -10.20
CA GLU A 18 12.23 -9.98 -8.86
C GLU A 18 12.91 -8.63 -8.70
N SER A 19 12.58 -7.92 -7.63
CA SER A 19 13.15 -6.63 -7.24
C SER A 19 14.62 -6.50 -7.67
N ASP A 20 14.89 -5.70 -8.72
CA ASP A 20 16.25 -5.29 -9.13
C ASP A 20 17.01 -4.58 -8.00
N LEU A 21 16.33 -4.24 -6.89
CA LEU A 21 16.94 -3.74 -5.67
C LEU A 21 17.75 -4.79 -4.89
N ASP A 22 17.53 -6.09 -5.09
CA ASP A 22 18.44 -7.13 -4.55
C ASP A 22 19.72 -7.26 -5.38
N ALA A 23 19.76 -6.66 -6.59
CA ALA A 23 20.90 -6.74 -7.50
C ALA A 23 21.84 -5.51 -7.45
N ILE A 24 21.48 -4.41 -6.77
CA ILE A 24 22.27 -3.17 -6.80
C ILE A 24 22.64 -2.70 -5.39
N THR A 25 23.24 -3.58 -4.61
CA THR A 25 24.08 -3.18 -3.46
C THR A 25 25.29 -4.08 -3.34
N THR A 26 26.27 -3.94 -4.21
CA THR A 26 27.66 -4.33 -3.91
C THR A 26 28.60 -3.51 -4.78
N SER A 27 29.83 -3.31 -4.31
CA SER A 27 30.97 -2.99 -5.19
C SER A 27 30.80 -3.73 -6.52
N PRO A 28 31.07 -3.11 -7.70
CA PRO A 28 30.89 -3.79 -8.97
C PRO A 28 31.54 -5.17 -8.90
N THR A 29 30.82 -6.20 -9.34
CA THR A 29 31.35 -7.56 -9.36
C THR A 29 32.69 -7.56 -10.09
N ARG A 30 33.57 -8.53 -9.82
CA ARG A 30 34.87 -8.63 -10.51
C ARG A 30 34.70 -8.51 -12.03
N GLU A 31 33.66 -9.14 -12.56
CA GLU A 31 33.26 -9.04 -13.96
C GLU A 31 32.79 -7.63 -14.38
N GLY A 32 31.98 -6.95 -13.56
CA GLY A 32 31.56 -5.57 -13.80
C GLY A 32 32.72 -4.57 -13.84
N ILE A 33 33.72 -4.71 -12.95
CA ILE A 33 34.94 -3.89 -12.95
C ILE A 33 35.67 -4.03 -14.29
N PHE A 34 35.88 -5.27 -14.72
CA PHE A 34 36.59 -5.57 -15.95
C PHE A 34 35.82 -5.11 -17.20
N LYS A 35 34.50 -5.28 -17.22
CA LYS A 35 33.64 -4.79 -18.29
C LYS A 35 33.72 -3.26 -18.41
N ASN A 36 33.66 -2.53 -17.29
CA ASN A 36 33.76 -1.07 -17.30
C ASN A 36 35.13 -0.59 -17.80
N LEU A 37 36.21 -1.21 -17.34
CA LEU A 37 37.56 -0.86 -17.79
C LEU A 37 37.80 -1.17 -19.27
N SER A 38 37.16 -2.21 -19.82
CA SER A 38 37.25 -2.55 -21.25
C SER A 38 36.55 -1.58 -22.20
N GLN A 39 35.71 -0.68 -21.66
CA GLN A 39 35.06 0.37 -22.46
C GLN A 39 35.96 1.59 -22.67
N ILE A 40 37.02 1.73 -21.87
CA ILE A 40 38.06 2.73 -22.14
C ILE A 40 38.76 2.29 -23.42
N GLY A 41 38.70 3.13 -24.46
CA GLY A 41 39.35 2.83 -25.73
C GLY A 41 40.84 2.49 -25.56
N TYR A 42 41.34 1.56 -26.37
CA TYR A 42 42.75 1.13 -26.36
C TYR A 42 43.72 2.31 -26.45
N ASP A 43 43.38 3.31 -27.27
CA ASP A 43 44.10 4.56 -27.49
C ASP A 43 44.08 5.51 -26.29
N LYS A 44 43.05 5.44 -25.45
CA LYS A 44 42.86 6.30 -24.28
C LYS A 44 43.31 5.67 -22.97
N PHE A 45 43.54 4.35 -22.96
CA PHE A 45 43.93 3.63 -21.75
C PHE A 45 45.23 4.16 -21.10
N PRO A 46 46.30 4.50 -21.85
CA PRO A 46 47.49 5.11 -21.25
C PRO A 46 47.22 6.49 -20.61
N GLU A 47 46.37 7.32 -21.22
CA GLU A 47 45.98 8.62 -20.65
C GLU A 47 45.21 8.44 -19.34
N PHE A 48 44.30 7.46 -19.29
CA PHE A 48 43.59 7.09 -18.08
C PHE A 48 44.54 6.66 -16.95
N ILE A 49 45.53 5.81 -17.25
CA ILE A 49 46.52 5.37 -16.26
C ILE A 49 47.43 6.52 -15.81
N LEU A 50 47.81 7.44 -16.72
CA LEU A 50 48.56 8.63 -16.36
C LEU A 50 47.79 9.50 -15.36
N ASP A 51 46.50 9.68 -15.55
CA ASP A 51 45.64 10.40 -14.60
C ASP A 51 45.64 9.75 -13.22
N ILE A 52 45.62 8.41 -13.13
CA ILE A 52 45.74 7.70 -11.84
C ILE A 52 47.10 7.97 -11.20
N LEU A 53 48.19 7.82 -11.95
CA LEU A 53 49.55 8.04 -11.44
C LEU A 53 49.73 9.45 -10.87
N VAL A 54 49.24 10.46 -11.59
CA VAL A 54 49.41 11.87 -11.18
C VAL A 54 48.44 12.26 -10.07
N LYS A 55 47.14 11.95 -10.21
CA LYS A 55 46.09 12.44 -9.31
C LYS A 55 45.83 11.56 -8.09
N VAL A 56 46.21 10.28 -8.14
CA VAL A 56 46.05 9.34 -7.01
C VAL A 56 47.38 9.04 -6.35
N GLU A 57 48.40 8.65 -7.13
CA GLU A 57 49.70 8.24 -6.57
C GLU A 57 50.67 9.43 -6.37
N GLY A 58 50.33 10.62 -6.88
CA GLY A 58 51.14 11.84 -6.70
C GLY A 58 52.41 11.87 -7.54
N HIS A 59 52.47 11.12 -8.65
CA HIS A 59 53.61 11.15 -9.56
C HIS A 59 53.66 12.49 -10.32
N THR A 60 54.87 12.90 -10.72
CA THR A 60 55.08 13.99 -11.67
C THR A 60 55.29 13.41 -13.06
N ALA A 61 54.50 13.84 -14.05
CA ALA A 61 54.64 13.37 -15.43
C ALA A 61 55.95 13.89 -16.04
N VAL A 62 56.72 13.01 -16.68
CA VAL A 62 58.00 13.36 -17.31
C VAL A 62 57.86 13.32 -18.83
N ASP A 63 57.42 12.18 -19.38
CA ASP A 63 57.27 12.00 -20.84
C ASP A 63 56.37 10.78 -21.16
N VAL A 64 55.75 10.74 -22.33
CA VAL A 64 55.12 9.52 -22.88
C VAL A 64 56.00 9.07 -24.04
N THR A 65 56.92 8.15 -23.77
CA THR A 65 57.99 7.84 -24.73
C THR A 65 57.53 6.98 -25.90
N ASP A 66 57.80 7.46 -27.11
CA ASP A 66 57.63 6.75 -28.38
C ASP A 66 58.78 5.74 -28.63
N GLY A 67 58.53 4.46 -28.35
CA GLY A 67 59.37 3.37 -28.86
C GLY A 67 58.96 2.95 -30.28
N GLN A 68 59.93 2.79 -31.18
CA GLN A 68 59.66 2.34 -32.55
C GLN A 68 59.14 0.88 -32.52
N GLY A 69 57.85 0.69 -32.79
CA GLY A 69 57.17 -0.61 -32.78
C GLY A 69 56.36 -0.94 -31.52
N ASP A 70 56.25 -0.02 -30.55
CA ASP A 70 55.68 -0.29 -29.21
C ASP A 70 54.21 0.13 -29.02
N GLU A 71 53.50 0.42 -30.11
CA GLU A 71 52.06 0.76 -30.14
C GLU A 71 51.59 1.84 -29.12
N LYS A 72 52.49 2.71 -28.64
CA LYS A 72 52.22 3.85 -27.72
C LYS A 72 51.72 3.46 -26.32
N GLN A 73 52.48 2.63 -25.59
CA GLN A 73 52.00 2.06 -24.30
C GLN A 73 52.83 2.37 -23.04
N ASP A 74 53.96 3.07 -23.17
CA ASP A 74 54.86 3.36 -22.04
C ASP A 74 54.72 4.80 -21.52
N ILE A 75 54.58 4.94 -20.20
CA ILE A 75 54.48 6.23 -19.51
C ILE A 75 55.72 6.40 -18.61
N LEU A 76 56.47 7.49 -18.77
CA LEU A 76 57.55 7.87 -17.87
C LEU A 76 57.10 8.92 -16.86
N THR A 77 57.31 8.62 -15.59
CA THR A 77 56.97 9.52 -14.48
C THR A 77 58.09 9.55 -13.44
N THR A 78 58.05 10.54 -12.55
CA THR A 78 58.84 10.56 -11.33
C THR A 78 57.91 10.35 -10.14
N ASN A 79 58.17 9.34 -9.31
CA ASN A 79 57.34 9.08 -8.14
C ASN A 79 57.56 10.14 -7.03
N THR A 80 56.79 10.03 -5.95
CA THR A 80 56.87 10.95 -4.79
C THR A 80 58.22 10.92 -4.06
N LYS A 81 59.07 9.92 -4.31
CA LYS A 81 60.44 9.82 -3.76
C LYS A 81 61.49 10.47 -4.66
N GLY A 82 61.11 10.95 -5.84
CA GLY A 82 62.03 11.53 -6.82
C GLY A 82 62.68 10.50 -7.75
N GLU A 83 62.23 9.24 -7.72
CA GLU A 83 62.78 8.15 -8.54
C GLU A 83 62.09 8.09 -9.90
N ARG A 84 62.83 7.75 -10.96
CA ARG A 84 62.26 7.57 -12.30
C ARG A 84 61.51 6.24 -12.39
N CYS A 85 60.30 6.30 -12.93
CA CYS A 85 59.38 5.18 -13.04
C CYS A 85 58.91 5.01 -14.48
N ILE A 86 58.78 3.75 -14.91
CA ILE A 86 58.16 3.38 -16.17
C ILE A 86 56.90 2.58 -15.93
N THR A 87 55.81 2.95 -16.60
CA THR A 87 54.54 2.23 -16.55
C THR A 87 54.20 1.73 -17.95
N GLN A 88 54.10 0.41 -18.11
CA GLN A 88 53.68 -0.21 -19.37
C GLN A 88 52.19 -0.57 -19.32
N CYS A 89 51.41 -0.03 -20.25
CA CYS A 89 49.96 -0.16 -20.30
C CYS A 89 49.54 -1.16 -21.37
N LYS A 90 48.92 -2.29 -21.02
CA LYS A 90 48.39 -3.28 -21.96
C LYS A 90 46.87 -3.33 -21.87
N HIS A 91 46.18 -3.02 -22.95
CA HIS A 91 44.71 -3.05 -23.03
C HIS A 91 44.22 -4.14 -23.98
N THR A 92 43.13 -4.83 -23.60
CA THR A 92 42.47 -5.87 -24.40
C THR A 92 40.96 -5.68 -24.38
N GLY A 93 40.29 -5.96 -25.50
CA GLY A 93 38.82 -5.99 -25.58
C GLY A 93 38.21 -7.25 -24.94
N ASN A 94 39.02 -8.28 -24.68
CA ASN A 94 38.58 -9.52 -24.02
C ASN A 94 39.20 -9.63 -22.63
N TYR A 95 38.46 -9.22 -21.59
CA TYR A 95 38.94 -9.22 -20.20
C TYR A 95 39.23 -10.61 -19.62
N GLN A 96 38.78 -11.69 -20.26
CA GLN A 96 39.10 -13.06 -19.85
C GLN A 96 40.49 -13.52 -20.33
N SER A 97 41.15 -12.74 -21.21
CA SER A 97 42.52 -13.03 -21.64
C SER A 97 43.51 -12.81 -20.49
N HIS A 98 44.66 -13.48 -20.57
CA HIS A 98 45.71 -13.40 -19.56
C HIS A 98 47.06 -13.10 -20.22
N TYR A 99 47.81 -12.19 -19.62
CA TYR A 99 49.19 -11.86 -20.04
C TYR A 99 50.20 -12.77 -19.34
N ASN A 100 51.31 -13.06 -20.00
CA ASN A 100 52.30 -14.03 -19.53
C ASN A 100 53.57 -13.35 -19.00
N GLY A 101 54.56 -14.14 -18.57
CA GLY A 101 55.81 -13.61 -18.04
C GLY A 101 56.66 -12.84 -19.07
N ASN A 102 56.53 -13.14 -20.36
CA ASN A 102 57.31 -12.48 -21.40
C ASN A 102 56.95 -10.99 -21.53
N ASP A 103 55.69 -10.63 -21.24
CA ASP A 103 55.25 -9.23 -21.19
C ASP A 103 55.95 -8.48 -20.04
N LEU A 104 56.14 -9.14 -18.89
CA LEU A 104 56.88 -8.58 -17.75
C LEU A 104 58.38 -8.48 -18.03
N ASP A 105 58.97 -9.45 -18.73
CA ASP A 105 60.38 -9.39 -19.14
C ASP A 105 60.65 -8.14 -19.98
N THR A 106 59.68 -7.76 -20.83
CA THR A 106 59.77 -6.54 -21.65
C THR A 106 59.80 -5.28 -20.80
N LEU A 107 58.93 -5.18 -19.78
CA LEU A 107 58.96 -4.08 -18.81
C LEU A 107 60.30 -4.01 -18.05
N VAL A 108 60.86 -5.15 -17.66
CA VAL A 108 62.14 -5.21 -16.94
C VAL A 108 63.29 -4.72 -17.82
N VAL A 109 63.34 -5.17 -19.08
CA VAL A 109 64.34 -4.67 -20.05
C VAL A 109 64.17 -3.17 -20.32
N ALA A 110 62.93 -2.68 -20.42
CA ALA A 110 62.66 -1.27 -20.62
C ALA A 110 63.09 -0.41 -19.41
N SER A 111 62.81 -0.87 -18.18
CA SER A 111 63.25 -0.19 -16.96
C SER A 111 64.77 -0.17 -16.82
N MET A 112 65.47 -1.22 -17.26
CA MET A 112 66.94 -1.23 -17.38
C MET A 112 67.45 -0.18 -18.36
N ARG A 113 66.92 -0.16 -19.58
CA ARG A 113 67.40 0.73 -20.65
C ARG A 113 67.17 2.20 -20.33
N LYS A 114 66.06 2.53 -19.66
CA LYS A 114 65.67 3.91 -19.34
C LYS A 114 66.11 4.36 -17.95
N ASP A 115 66.90 3.55 -17.24
CA ASP A 115 67.40 3.82 -15.89
C ASP A 115 66.27 4.19 -14.92
N CYS A 116 65.22 3.35 -14.88
CA CYS A 116 64.07 3.50 -14.00
C CYS A 116 64.22 2.53 -12.82
N GLN A 117 63.97 3.07 -11.62
CA GLN A 117 64.04 2.33 -10.35
C GLN A 117 62.73 1.61 -10.03
N GLN A 118 61.62 2.01 -10.69
CA GLN A 118 60.33 1.35 -10.57
C GLN A 118 59.73 1.04 -11.94
N GLY A 119 59.21 -0.19 -12.11
CA GLY A 119 58.43 -0.62 -13.27
C GLY A 119 57.01 -1.02 -12.86
N ILE A 120 55.99 -0.50 -13.54
CA ILE A 120 54.59 -0.83 -13.26
C ILE A 120 53.95 -1.43 -14.51
N PHE A 121 53.54 -2.70 -14.45
CA PHE A 121 52.74 -3.32 -15.51
C PHE A 121 51.25 -3.10 -15.21
N VAL A 122 50.52 -2.48 -16.13
CA VAL A 122 49.11 -2.13 -15.94
C VAL A 122 48.25 -2.71 -17.05
N THR A 123 47.17 -3.40 -16.68
CA THR A 123 46.24 -3.96 -17.65
C THR A 123 44.80 -4.00 -17.15
N ASN A 124 43.85 -3.91 -18.09
CA ASN A 124 42.43 -4.15 -17.84
C ASN A 124 42.06 -5.65 -17.83
N ALA A 125 43.01 -6.57 -17.97
CA ALA A 125 42.82 -8.01 -17.82
C ALA A 125 43.56 -8.54 -16.57
N ASP A 126 44.01 -9.80 -16.58
CA ASP A 126 44.79 -10.39 -15.49
C ASP A 126 46.13 -11.01 -15.96
N LEU A 127 47.09 -11.18 -15.06
CA LEU A 127 48.31 -11.95 -15.31
C LEU A 127 48.06 -13.44 -15.05
N THR A 128 48.74 -14.29 -15.82
CA THR A 128 48.84 -15.73 -15.53
C THR A 128 49.39 -15.98 -14.12
N PRO A 129 49.04 -17.10 -13.46
CA PRO A 129 49.58 -17.45 -12.15
C PRO A 129 51.11 -17.46 -12.12
N GLN A 130 51.77 -17.93 -13.18
CA GLN A 130 53.23 -17.89 -13.29
C GLN A 130 53.78 -16.46 -13.33
N GLY A 131 53.19 -15.57 -14.14
CA GLY A 131 53.63 -14.16 -14.20
C GLY A 131 53.47 -13.43 -12.87
N LYS A 132 52.37 -13.67 -12.14
CA LYS A 132 52.18 -13.13 -10.78
C LYS A 132 53.26 -13.60 -9.81
N LYS A 133 53.70 -14.85 -9.95
CA LYS A 133 54.74 -15.45 -9.11
C LYS A 133 56.09 -14.77 -9.32
N TYR A 134 56.46 -14.41 -10.56
CA TYR A 134 57.71 -13.70 -10.82
C TYR A 134 57.83 -12.36 -10.08
N ILE A 135 56.71 -11.66 -9.91
CA ILE A 135 56.66 -10.40 -9.16
C ILE A 135 56.67 -10.67 -7.66
N ASN A 136 55.80 -11.56 -7.18
CA ASN A 136 55.64 -11.81 -5.75
C ASN A 136 56.87 -12.46 -5.11
N ASP A 137 57.60 -13.27 -5.87
CA ASP A 137 58.83 -13.95 -5.40
C ASP A 137 60.09 -13.12 -5.71
N GLU A 138 59.93 -11.87 -6.19
CA GLU A 138 61.01 -10.95 -6.56
C GLU A 138 62.07 -11.56 -7.49
N GLU A 139 61.66 -12.45 -8.41
CA GLU A 139 62.58 -13.25 -9.24
C GLU A 139 63.50 -12.38 -10.10
N TYR A 140 63.05 -11.19 -10.51
CA TYR A 140 63.85 -10.23 -11.28
C TYR A 140 64.95 -9.54 -10.47
N ASN A 141 64.88 -9.55 -9.14
CA ASN A 141 65.90 -9.00 -8.26
C ASN A 141 66.81 -10.09 -7.67
N ARG A 142 66.60 -11.35 -8.07
CA ARG A 142 67.34 -12.50 -7.56
C ARG A 142 68.81 -12.44 -7.96
N GLY A 143 69.68 -12.28 -6.96
CA GLY A 143 71.14 -12.25 -7.14
C GLY A 143 71.74 -10.87 -7.32
N ILE A 144 70.93 -9.80 -7.25
CA ILE A 144 71.42 -8.41 -7.21
C ILE A 144 72.08 -8.14 -5.84
N LYS A 145 73.30 -7.59 -5.85
CA LYS A 145 74.10 -7.32 -4.64
C LYS A 145 74.15 -5.84 -4.24
N SER A 146 73.88 -4.94 -5.18
CA SER A 146 73.91 -3.50 -4.97
C SER A 146 72.48 -2.95 -4.87
N PRO A 147 72.13 -2.20 -3.82
CA PRO A 147 70.80 -1.61 -3.68
C PRO A 147 70.41 -0.66 -4.81
N GLU A 148 71.38 -0.04 -5.49
CA GLU A 148 71.18 0.91 -6.60
C GLU A 148 70.72 0.23 -7.90
N ASP A 149 70.96 -1.08 -8.02
CA ASP A 149 70.55 -1.91 -9.17
C ASP A 149 69.17 -2.58 -8.94
N PHE A 150 68.62 -2.46 -7.72
CA PHE A 150 67.33 -3.05 -7.35
C PHE A 150 66.20 -2.29 -8.05
N ARG A 151 65.27 -3.02 -8.68
CA ARG A 151 64.10 -2.39 -9.31
C ARG A 151 62.82 -2.89 -8.65
N ASP A 152 61.97 -1.97 -8.25
CA ASP A 152 60.63 -2.28 -7.77
C ASP A 152 59.70 -2.57 -8.97
N ILE A 153 59.36 -3.84 -9.19
CA ILE A 153 58.44 -4.24 -10.26
C ILE A 153 57.08 -4.53 -9.65
N SER A 154 56.05 -3.85 -10.13
CA SER A 154 54.68 -3.99 -9.62
C SER A 154 53.67 -4.22 -10.74
N TYR A 155 52.50 -4.75 -10.35
CA TYR A 155 51.43 -5.12 -11.26
C TYR A 155 50.06 -4.62 -10.83
N TRP A 156 49.33 -3.98 -11.75
CA TRP A 156 47.95 -3.54 -11.58
C TRP A 156 47.02 -4.23 -12.60
N ASN A 157 46.12 -5.09 -12.10
CA ASN A 157 44.96 -5.57 -12.87
C ASN A 157 43.75 -4.66 -12.67
N GLY A 158 42.66 -4.95 -13.37
CA GLY A 158 41.41 -4.20 -13.25
C GLY A 158 40.90 -4.01 -11.83
N PHE A 159 41.10 -5.01 -10.95
CA PHE A 159 40.73 -4.87 -9.53
C PHE A 159 41.59 -3.86 -8.78
N LYS A 160 42.92 -3.92 -8.93
CA LYS A 160 43.84 -2.96 -8.30
C LYS A 160 43.64 -1.55 -8.85
N ILE A 161 43.36 -1.42 -10.14
CA ILE A 161 42.98 -0.14 -10.77
C ILE A 161 41.72 0.41 -10.10
N TRP A 162 40.68 -0.41 -9.96
CA TRP A 162 39.42 0.00 -9.32
C TRP A 162 39.61 0.43 -7.87
N GLU A 163 40.35 -0.35 -7.07
CA GLU A 163 40.63 -0.03 -5.67
C GLU A 163 41.32 1.33 -5.49
N LYS A 164 42.15 1.73 -6.44
CA LYS A 164 42.83 3.04 -6.44
C LYS A 164 41.88 4.19 -6.77
N ILE A 165 40.95 4.00 -7.70
CA ILE A 165 40.09 5.10 -8.20
C ILE A 165 38.73 5.20 -7.52
N LYS A 166 38.25 4.18 -6.81
CA LYS A 166 36.87 4.10 -6.28
C LYS A 166 36.45 5.28 -5.39
N ASN A 167 37.42 6.00 -4.81
CA ASN A 167 37.18 7.17 -3.96
C ASN A 167 37.58 8.50 -4.64
N ASN A 168 38.13 8.47 -5.86
CA ASN A 168 38.59 9.66 -6.59
C ASN A 168 37.52 10.13 -7.58
N LYS A 169 36.70 11.10 -7.16
CA LYS A 169 35.56 11.62 -7.93
C LYS A 169 35.97 12.22 -9.27
N ASP A 170 37.13 12.88 -9.34
CA ASP A 170 37.57 13.57 -10.55
C ASP A 170 37.94 12.58 -11.66
N ILE A 171 38.59 11.47 -11.31
CA ILE A 171 38.89 10.39 -12.24
C ILE A 171 37.61 9.66 -12.66
N LEU A 172 36.75 9.33 -11.70
CA LEU A 172 35.48 8.67 -11.98
C LEU A 172 34.60 9.51 -12.91
N ASN A 173 34.56 10.83 -12.73
CA ASN A 173 33.80 11.73 -13.58
C ASN A 173 34.44 11.94 -14.95
N LYS A 174 35.77 11.99 -15.08
CA LYS A 174 36.42 12.18 -16.39
C LYS A 174 36.28 10.94 -17.29
N TRP A 175 36.42 9.75 -16.70
CA TRP A 175 36.61 8.51 -17.46
C TRP A 175 35.42 7.57 -17.44
N PHE A 176 34.51 7.74 -16.47
CA PHE A 176 33.34 6.90 -16.28
C PHE A 176 32.07 7.76 -16.09
N SER A 177 32.07 9.02 -16.56
CA SER A 177 30.84 9.82 -16.62
C SER A 177 29.76 9.08 -17.38
N ASP A 178 30.10 8.40 -18.46
CA ASP A 178 29.12 7.74 -19.34
C ASP A 178 28.72 6.34 -18.79
N LEU A 179 29.04 6.06 -17.52
CA LEU A 179 28.80 4.80 -16.83
C LEU A 179 28.11 5.11 -15.50
N GLY A 180 26.77 5.08 -15.53
CA GLY A 180 25.87 5.55 -14.48
C GLY A 180 26.32 5.28 -13.04
N GLN A 181 26.75 6.33 -12.33
CA GLN A 181 27.03 6.29 -10.90
C GLN A 181 25.73 6.48 -10.09
N VAL A 182 25.39 5.52 -9.22
CA VAL A 182 24.16 5.56 -8.39
C VAL A 182 24.44 6.28 -7.05
N HIS A 183 24.55 7.61 -7.05
CA HIS A 183 24.77 8.40 -5.83
C HIS A 183 23.53 8.54 -4.94
N SER A 184 22.36 8.23 -5.47
CA SER A 184 21.10 8.80 -4.99
C SER A 184 20.26 7.88 -4.08
N LEU A 185 20.56 6.57 -4.03
CA LEU A 185 19.91 5.62 -3.12
C LEU A 185 20.18 5.93 -1.63
N ARG A 186 21.19 6.76 -1.33
CA ARG A 186 21.47 7.25 0.02
C ARG A 186 20.55 8.38 0.46
N SER A 187 19.57 8.76 -0.36
CA SER A 187 18.53 9.72 0.02
C SER A 187 17.18 9.37 -0.58
N PHE A 188 16.12 9.70 0.12
CA PHE A 188 14.75 9.56 -0.39
C PHE A 188 13.88 10.66 0.22
N LYS A 189 12.70 10.86 -0.37
CA LYS A 189 11.69 11.79 0.13
C LYS A 189 10.31 11.17 0.11
N PHE A 190 9.42 11.68 0.93
CA PHE A 190 7.99 11.41 0.87
C PHE A 190 7.23 12.58 1.50
N ASP A 191 5.99 12.75 1.10
CA ASP A 191 5.11 13.79 1.63
C ASP A 191 4.23 13.20 2.73
N LEU A 192 4.05 13.98 3.80
CA LEU A 192 3.26 13.63 4.97
C LEU A 192 2.10 14.62 5.11
N THR A 193 0.88 14.12 4.97
CA THR A 193 -0.35 14.87 5.24
C THR A 193 -1.00 14.34 6.51
N VAL A 194 -1.53 15.22 7.35
CA VAL A 194 -2.16 14.84 8.62
C VAL A 194 -3.49 15.56 8.80
N GLN A 195 -4.49 14.84 9.29
CA GLN A 195 -5.85 15.34 9.50
C GLN A 195 -6.39 14.80 10.82
N GLU A 196 -7.03 15.66 11.62
CA GLU A 196 -7.74 15.22 12.82
C GLU A 196 -9.19 14.90 12.45
N PHE A 197 -9.70 13.81 13.00
CA PHE A 197 -11.07 13.36 12.84
C PHE A 197 -11.80 13.32 14.18
N PRO A 198 -13.14 13.49 14.22
CA PRO A 198 -14.01 13.80 13.07
C PRO A 198 -13.70 15.18 12.46
N TYR A 199 -13.86 15.27 11.15
CA TYR A 199 -13.39 16.39 10.34
C TYR A 199 -14.11 17.71 10.70
N ASP A 200 -13.37 18.81 10.94
CA ASP A 200 -13.93 20.18 11.07
C ASP A 200 -13.47 21.03 9.87
N ASP A 201 -14.42 21.43 9.02
CA ASP A 201 -14.20 22.21 7.78
C ASP A 201 -13.55 23.58 8.02
N ARG A 202 -13.55 24.11 9.25
CA ARG A 202 -13.26 25.53 9.52
C ARG A 202 -11.77 25.89 9.68
N ASP A 203 -10.84 24.92 9.79
CA ASP A 203 -9.53 25.17 10.41
C ASP A 203 -8.26 24.68 9.67
N GLU A 204 -8.34 24.20 8.42
CA GLU A 204 -7.16 23.56 7.77
C GLU A 204 -5.89 24.45 7.70
N GLY A 205 -6.03 25.76 7.47
CA GLY A 205 -4.90 26.70 7.38
C GLY A 205 -4.26 27.06 8.72
N GLU A 206 -5.05 27.19 9.79
CA GLU A 206 -4.53 27.45 11.14
C GLU A 206 -3.93 26.18 11.76
N SER A 207 -4.49 25.02 11.44
CA SER A 207 -4.02 23.71 11.90
C SER A 207 -2.60 23.38 11.42
N PHE A 208 -2.26 23.65 10.15
CA PHE A 208 -0.91 23.36 9.66
C PHE A 208 0.17 24.28 10.24
N ASN A 209 -0.14 25.57 10.40
CA ASN A 209 0.77 26.50 11.07
C ASN A 209 1.02 26.08 12.54
N ASN A 210 -0.01 25.53 13.19
CA ASN A 210 0.10 24.95 14.53
C ASN A 210 1.01 23.69 14.54
N ILE A 211 0.95 22.84 13.51
CA ILE A 211 1.87 21.70 13.39
C ILE A 211 3.33 22.17 13.25
N ILE A 212 3.58 23.18 12.42
CA ILE A 212 4.93 23.75 12.27
C ILE A 212 5.43 24.40 13.56
N SER A 213 4.57 25.16 14.26
CA SER A 213 4.95 25.78 15.54
C SER A 213 5.29 24.72 16.59
N LYS A 214 4.50 23.64 16.66
CA LYS A 214 4.79 22.47 17.51
C LYS A 214 6.08 21.76 17.11
N LEU A 215 6.38 21.62 15.81
CA LEU A 215 7.68 21.09 15.33
C LEU A 215 8.85 21.97 15.78
N LYS A 216 8.76 23.29 15.60
CA LYS A 216 9.78 24.26 16.05
C LYS A 216 10.05 24.19 17.56
N SER A 217 9.03 23.87 18.36
CA SER A 217 9.16 23.77 19.81
C SER A 217 10.01 22.57 20.29
N LYS A 218 10.29 21.59 19.41
CA LYS A 218 11.01 20.37 19.80
C LYS A 218 12.51 20.53 19.76
N LYS A 219 13.19 20.07 20.82
CA LYS A 219 14.66 20.09 20.95
C LYS A 219 15.40 19.31 19.84
N TRP A 220 14.75 18.33 19.22
CA TRP A 220 15.34 17.54 18.13
C TRP A 220 15.14 18.18 16.75
N VAL A 221 14.44 19.32 16.67
CA VAL A 221 14.26 20.09 15.44
C VAL A 221 15.09 21.36 15.52
N LYS A 222 15.81 21.68 14.46
CA LYS A 222 16.51 22.95 14.29
C LYS A 222 16.10 23.58 12.96
N GLU A 223 15.68 24.84 12.99
CA GLU A 223 15.44 25.62 11.78
C GLU A 223 16.78 25.86 11.06
N VAL A 224 16.84 25.50 9.78
CA VAL A 224 18.03 25.67 8.91
C VAL A 224 17.82 26.87 7.99
N GLU A 225 16.61 27.02 7.48
CA GLU A 225 16.18 28.14 6.65
C GLU A 225 14.87 28.69 7.23
N GLU A 226 14.84 30.00 7.48
CA GLU A 226 13.75 30.65 8.19
C GLU A 226 12.41 30.44 7.46
N GLY A 227 11.46 29.83 8.16
CA GLY A 227 10.12 29.55 7.67
C GLY A 227 9.99 28.42 6.66
N LEU A 228 11.10 27.82 6.20
CA LEU A 228 11.11 26.96 5.01
C LEU A 228 11.66 25.55 5.26
N VAL A 229 12.81 25.42 5.92
CA VAL A 229 13.52 24.13 6.06
C VAL A 229 13.91 23.87 7.52
N TYR A 230 13.51 22.71 8.02
CA TYR A 230 13.80 22.25 9.38
C TYR A 230 14.62 20.96 9.34
N ARG A 231 15.66 20.86 10.17
CA ARG A 231 16.46 19.65 10.32
C ARG A 231 16.05 18.92 11.60
N GLY A 232 15.67 17.65 11.46
CA GLY A 232 15.35 16.75 12.56
C GLY A 232 16.49 15.79 12.87
N ASN A 233 16.82 15.66 14.15
CA ASN A 233 17.75 14.65 14.64
C ASN A 233 16.99 13.44 15.21
N PHE A 234 16.72 12.45 14.34
CA PHE A 234 15.98 11.23 14.69
C PHE A 234 16.90 10.11 15.14
N SER A 235 18.05 9.97 14.47
CA SER A 235 18.96 8.86 14.62
C SER A 235 20.38 9.27 14.22
N SER A 236 21.38 8.56 14.75
CA SER A 236 22.76 8.69 14.24
C SER A 236 22.93 8.12 12.83
N ARG A 237 21.98 7.30 12.36
CA ARG A 237 22.06 6.58 11.07
C ARG A 237 21.54 7.36 9.87
N TYR A 238 20.67 8.34 10.10
CA TYR A 238 20.07 9.13 9.03
C TYR A 238 19.73 10.54 9.51
N GLU A 239 19.73 11.47 8.58
CA GLU A 239 19.29 12.85 8.75
C GLU A 239 17.93 13.04 8.15
N VAL A 240 17.08 13.85 8.78
CA VAL A 240 15.76 14.19 8.26
C VAL A 240 15.66 15.69 8.07
N HIS A 241 15.18 16.12 6.92
CA HIS A 241 14.80 17.50 6.65
C HIS A 241 13.30 17.58 6.38
N PHE A 242 12.65 18.59 6.93
CA PHE A 242 11.25 18.89 6.70
C PHE A 242 11.14 20.18 5.88
N LYS A 243 10.29 20.15 4.87
CA LYS A 243 9.93 21.32 4.07
C LYS A 243 8.42 21.48 4.08
N ARG A 244 7.96 22.73 4.12
CA ARG A 244 6.54 23.05 3.91
C ARG A 244 6.19 22.76 2.47
N TRP A 245 5.08 22.06 2.25
CA TRP A 245 4.60 21.69 0.92
C TRP A 245 3.07 21.59 0.89
N PHE A 246 2.53 21.21 -0.26
CA PHE A 246 1.11 20.91 -0.45
C PHE A 246 0.95 19.69 -1.36
N GLN A 247 -0.05 18.86 -1.10
CA GLN A 247 -0.41 17.70 -1.90
C GLN A 247 -1.86 17.85 -2.39
N PHE A 248 -2.11 17.56 -3.66
CA PHE A 248 -3.49 17.39 -4.12
C PHE A 248 -4.01 16.02 -3.73
N THR A 249 -5.30 15.91 -3.45
CA THR A 249 -5.96 14.63 -3.09
C THR A 249 -5.71 13.53 -4.12
N GLY A 250 -5.78 13.84 -5.42
CA GLY A 250 -5.43 12.90 -6.50
C GLY A 250 -3.95 12.54 -6.61
N GLY A 251 -3.06 13.28 -5.92
CA GLY A 251 -1.62 13.04 -5.86
C GLY A 251 -1.16 12.29 -4.61
N LEU A 252 -2.07 11.83 -3.73
CA LEU A 252 -1.73 11.06 -2.54
C LEU A 252 -1.40 9.59 -2.84
N ASP A 253 -1.59 9.14 -4.08
CA ASP A 253 -1.40 7.75 -4.52
C ASP A 253 -2.18 6.73 -3.67
N ILE A 254 -3.32 7.14 -3.10
CA ILE A 254 -4.27 6.30 -2.36
C ILE A 254 -5.68 6.63 -2.85
N ASN A 255 -6.63 5.71 -2.65
CA ASN A 255 -8.05 5.97 -2.90
C ASN A 255 -8.60 6.90 -1.79
N PHE A 256 -8.30 8.19 -1.89
CA PHE A 256 -8.68 9.17 -0.87
C PHE A 256 -10.08 9.73 -1.16
N ILE A 257 -11.03 9.46 -0.26
CA ILE A 257 -12.38 10.01 -0.34
C ILE A 257 -12.73 10.73 0.96
N PRO A 258 -12.77 12.07 0.97
CA PRO A 258 -13.06 12.82 2.18
C PRO A 258 -14.53 12.64 2.61
N PRO A 259 -14.78 12.52 3.93
CA PRO A 259 -16.14 12.45 4.45
C PRO A 259 -16.87 13.79 4.33
N GLY A 260 -18.20 13.76 4.19
CA GLY A 260 -19.05 14.97 4.25
C GLY A 260 -19.64 15.48 2.94
N ASN A 261 -19.57 14.73 1.83
CA ASN A 261 -20.19 15.09 0.54
C ASN A 261 -19.71 16.41 -0.09
N ASN A 262 -18.61 17.00 0.37
CA ASN A 262 -18.07 18.20 -0.25
C ASN A 262 -17.30 17.84 -1.54
N LEU A 263 -17.90 18.11 -2.71
CA LEU A 263 -17.25 17.89 -4.02
C LEU A 263 -16.08 18.86 -4.26
N ASP A 264 -16.04 20.00 -3.55
CA ASP A 264 -14.95 20.99 -3.63
C ASP A 264 -13.62 20.45 -3.05
N PHE A 265 -13.68 19.29 -2.40
CA PHE A 265 -12.50 18.62 -1.84
C PHE A 265 -11.69 17.84 -2.91
N ILE A 266 -12.30 17.56 -4.06
CA ILE A 266 -11.61 16.97 -5.21
C ILE A 266 -10.69 18.04 -5.78
N ASN A 267 -9.38 17.78 -5.77
CA ASN A 267 -8.31 18.75 -6.11
C ASN A 267 -8.07 19.88 -5.11
N LYS A 268 -8.55 19.76 -3.87
CA LYS A 268 -8.11 20.67 -2.80
C LYS A 268 -6.65 20.40 -2.47
N ALA A 269 -5.85 21.47 -2.38
CA ALA A 269 -4.48 21.39 -1.91
C ALA A 269 -4.49 21.16 -0.40
N LEU A 270 -4.08 19.96 0.02
CA LEU A 270 -3.85 19.62 1.42
C LEU A 270 -2.46 20.08 1.81
N TYR A 271 -2.32 20.70 2.99
CA TYR A 271 -1.00 21.02 3.51
C TYR A 271 -0.21 19.74 3.80
N ALA A 272 1.05 19.72 3.41
CA ALA A 272 1.93 18.57 3.55
C ALA A 272 3.30 18.97 4.08
N LEU A 273 3.96 18.04 4.76
CA LEU A 273 5.37 18.12 5.10
C LEU A 273 6.13 17.21 4.14
N THR A 274 6.95 17.79 3.26
CA THR A 274 7.92 16.98 2.51
C THR A 274 9.05 16.60 3.46
N ILE A 275 9.25 15.30 3.60
CA ILE A 275 10.26 14.70 4.48
C ILE A 275 11.38 14.16 3.59
N GLU A 276 12.55 14.78 3.64
CA GLU A 276 13.76 14.32 2.95
C GLU A 276 14.68 13.62 3.93
N VAL A 277 15.04 12.38 3.63
CA VAL A 277 15.92 11.55 4.45
C VAL A 277 17.26 11.37 3.75
N LYS A 278 18.36 11.60 4.47
CA LYS A 278 19.73 11.33 4.00
C LYS A 278 20.39 10.29 4.90
N ILE A 279 20.83 9.19 4.33
CA ILE A 279 21.44 8.06 5.03
C ILE A 279 22.92 8.37 5.33
N LYS A 280 23.34 8.17 6.58
CA LYS A 280 24.71 8.40 7.05
C LYS A 280 25.53 7.11 7.16
N SER A 281 24.88 5.94 7.24
CA SER A 281 25.52 4.64 7.42
C SER A 281 24.86 3.59 6.55
N ASP A 282 25.69 2.73 5.94
CA ASP A 282 25.26 1.69 4.99
C ASP A 282 24.66 0.45 5.68
N LYS A 283 24.66 0.40 7.02
CA LYS A 283 24.08 -0.72 7.78
C LYS A 283 22.58 -0.50 7.98
N ASN A 284 21.76 -1.39 7.40
CA ASN A 284 20.30 -1.48 7.50
C ASN A 284 19.53 -0.33 6.83
N TYR A 285 19.63 -0.24 5.51
CA TYR A 285 18.77 0.61 4.69
C TYR A 285 17.39 -0.02 4.51
N SER A 286 16.36 0.56 5.13
CA SER A 286 14.96 0.19 4.87
C SER A 286 14.08 1.44 4.90
N PRO A 287 13.73 2.01 3.73
CA PRO A 287 12.89 3.21 3.64
C PRO A 287 11.55 3.07 4.38
N SER A 288 10.92 1.90 4.30
CA SER A 288 9.66 1.61 5.01
C SER A 288 9.80 1.72 6.53
N ILE A 289 10.86 1.16 7.10
CA ILE A 289 11.11 1.22 8.55
C ILE A 289 11.42 2.66 8.97
N ILE A 290 12.25 3.37 8.20
CA ILE A 290 12.61 4.76 8.50
C ILE A 290 11.37 5.67 8.41
N ARG A 291 10.50 5.48 7.40
CA ARG A 291 9.22 6.19 7.31
C ARG A 291 8.37 5.95 8.56
N GLN A 292 8.23 4.70 8.99
CA GLN A 292 7.48 4.35 10.21
C GLN A 292 8.08 5.03 11.44
N ASP A 293 9.40 5.01 11.61
CA ASP A 293 10.09 5.66 12.74
C ASP A 293 9.80 7.16 12.78
N ILE A 294 9.84 7.81 11.60
CA ILE A 294 9.59 9.24 11.48
C ILE A 294 8.13 9.56 11.82
N VAL A 295 7.17 8.84 11.23
CA VAL A 295 5.74 8.99 11.49
C VAL A 295 5.43 8.77 12.97
N ASN A 296 5.97 7.71 13.58
CA ASN A 296 5.79 7.40 15.00
C ASN A 296 6.23 8.55 15.90
N LYS A 297 7.41 9.12 15.64
CA LYS A 297 7.94 10.22 16.45
C LYS A 297 7.11 11.50 16.27
N ILE A 298 6.69 11.81 15.04
CA ILE A 298 5.83 12.97 14.76
C ILE A 298 4.48 12.80 15.46
N ALA A 299 3.79 11.67 15.27
CA ALA A 299 2.51 11.43 15.91
C ALA A 299 2.58 11.54 17.43
N LYS A 300 3.59 10.90 18.04
CA LYS A 300 3.77 10.90 19.50
C LYS A 300 4.07 12.27 20.09
N GLU A 301 4.88 13.08 19.42
CA GLU A 301 5.41 14.32 20.00
C GLU A 301 4.72 15.59 19.48
N ILE A 302 4.16 15.57 18.28
CA ILE A 302 3.60 16.74 17.57
C ILE A 302 2.07 16.69 17.48
N LEU A 303 1.48 15.49 17.41
CA LEU A 303 0.05 15.28 17.20
C LEU A 303 -0.63 14.71 18.47
N PRO A 304 -0.67 15.47 19.58
CA PRO A 304 -1.44 15.03 20.75
C PRO A 304 -2.93 14.98 20.38
N ILE A 305 -3.63 14.00 20.94
CA ILE A 305 -5.08 13.86 20.76
C ILE A 305 -5.78 14.90 21.63
N SER A 306 -6.66 15.70 21.01
CA SER A 306 -7.38 16.78 21.68
C SER A 306 -8.47 16.25 22.63
N GLN A 307 -9.18 15.18 22.23
CA GLN A 307 -10.22 14.54 23.04
C GLN A 307 -10.10 13.00 22.97
N PRO A 308 -9.50 12.35 23.98
CA PRO A 308 -9.36 10.89 24.02
C PRO A 308 -10.70 10.18 23.84
N GLY A 309 -10.72 9.15 22.98
CA GLY A 309 -11.92 8.38 22.65
C GLY A 309 -12.93 9.08 21.75
N LYS A 310 -12.68 10.34 21.35
CA LYS A 310 -13.55 11.11 20.43
C LYS A 310 -12.82 11.57 19.18
N THR A 311 -11.56 11.97 19.30
CA THR A 311 -10.74 12.38 18.14
C THR A 311 -9.60 11.42 17.87
N TRP A 312 -9.18 11.35 16.61
CA TRP A 312 -8.01 10.60 16.17
C TRP A 312 -7.30 11.30 15.03
N TRP A 313 -6.03 10.99 14.84
CA TRP A 313 -5.25 11.49 13.71
C TRP A 313 -5.22 10.46 12.59
N HIS A 314 -5.61 10.90 11.39
CA HIS A 314 -5.30 10.23 10.13
C HIS A 314 -4.01 10.82 9.56
N ILE A 315 -3.08 9.96 9.19
CA ILE A 315 -1.76 10.35 8.72
C ILE A 315 -1.51 9.64 7.39
N THR A 316 -1.40 10.41 6.32
CA THR A 316 -1.13 9.88 4.97
C THR A 316 0.31 10.14 4.60
N THR A 317 0.98 9.10 4.10
CA THR A 317 2.29 9.22 3.46
C THR A 317 2.20 8.89 1.99
N SER A 318 2.78 9.74 1.14
CA SER A 318 2.95 9.45 -0.28
C SER A 318 3.86 8.23 -0.48
N LYS A 319 3.97 7.77 -1.73
CA LYS A 319 5.06 6.87 -2.14
C LYS A 319 6.41 7.46 -1.71
N ILE A 320 7.32 6.59 -1.26
CA ILE A 320 8.69 7.02 -1.00
C ILE A 320 9.39 7.10 -2.34
N LYS A 321 9.92 8.28 -2.66
CA LYS A 321 10.59 8.55 -3.92
C LYS A 321 12.07 8.79 -3.70
N SER A 322 12.90 8.26 -4.59
CA SER A 322 14.32 8.59 -4.66
C SER A 322 14.64 9.04 -6.07
N PHE A 323 15.49 10.04 -6.20
CA PHE A 323 16.03 10.38 -7.51
C PHE A 323 17.10 9.38 -7.87
N ILE A 324 17.33 9.11 -9.15
CA ILE A 324 18.51 8.44 -9.64
C ILE A 324 19.08 9.32 -10.74
N TYR A 325 20.34 9.70 -10.56
CA TYR A 325 21.14 10.27 -11.63
C TYR A 325 21.81 9.12 -12.38
N ILE A 326 21.23 8.77 -13.53
CA ILE A 326 21.91 7.93 -14.51
C ILE A 326 22.67 8.91 -15.39
N HIS A 327 23.99 8.86 -15.37
CA HIS A 327 24.81 9.88 -16.01
C HIS A 327 24.65 9.94 -17.55
N ASP A 328 24.01 8.94 -18.17
CA ASP A 328 23.62 8.92 -19.60
C ASP A 328 22.23 9.51 -19.89
N ILE A 329 21.48 9.95 -18.88
CA ILE A 329 20.14 10.53 -19.06
C ILE A 329 20.23 12.03 -18.74
N GLN A 330 19.85 12.87 -19.70
CA GLN A 330 19.86 14.34 -19.56
C GLN A 330 18.98 14.85 -18.40
N GLU A 331 18.05 14.02 -17.92
CA GLU A 331 17.11 14.35 -16.85
C GLU A 331 17.18 13.33 -15.70
N PRO A 332 17.23 13.78 -14.43
CA PRO A 332 17.14 12.89 -13.29
C PRO A 332 15.82 12.12 -13.32
N ARG A 333 15.88 10.81 -13.10
CA ARG A 333 14.67 9.98 -12.99
C ARG A 333 14.26 9.84 -11.53
N GLU A 334 12.99 10.01 -11.24
CA GLU A 334 12.41 9.69 -9.94
C GLU A 334 11.94 8.24 -9.96
N ILE A 335 12.33 7.46 -8.95
CA ILE A 335 11.88 6.09 -8.75
C ILE A 335 11.08 5.96 -7.46
N ASP A 336 10.09 5.07 -7.47
CA ASP A 336 9.32 4.72 -6.28
C ASP A 336 10.02 3.56 -5.56
N LEU A 337 10.37 3.78 -4.29
CA LEU A 337 10.96 2.76 -3.41
C LEU A 337 9.90 1.96 -2.65
N THR A 338 8.76 2.59 -2.36
CA THR A 338 7.64 1.97 -1.62
C THR A 338 6.31 2.59 -2.02
N SER A 339 5.21 1.85 -1.78
CA SER A 339 3.86 2.37 -1.95
C SER A 339 3.52 3.44 -0.91
N SER A 340 2.51 4.26 -1.23
CA SER A 340 1.81 5.09 -0.25
C SER A 340 1.27 4.25 0.91
N LEU A 341 1.09 4.89 2.06
CA LEU A 341 0.59 4.22 3.26
C LEU A 341 -0.11 5.21 4.17
N THR A 342 -1.23 4.80 4.75
CA THR A 342 -1.97 5.56 5.74
C THR A 342 -1.82 4.96 7.13
N PHE A 343 -1.91 5.83 8.13
CA PHE A 343 -1.79 5.48 9.53
C PHE A 343 -2.86 6.15 10.38
N ILE A 344 -3.16 5.53 11.50
CA ILE A 344 -4.06 6.05 12.52
C ILE A 344 -3.31 6.21 13.83
N SER A 345 -3.61 7.29 14.56
CA SER A 345 -3.26 7.46 15.97
C SER A 345 -4.49 7.83 16.80
N THR A 346 -4.93 6.91 17.68
CA THR A 346 -6.14 7.07 18.51
C THR A 346 -5.83 7.41 19.96
N GLU A 347 -4.81 6.79 20.58
CA GLU A 347 -4.42 7.01 21.97
C GLU A 347 -2.91 6.83 22.22
N ASN A 348 -2.35 7.62 23.14
CA ASN A 348 -0.96 7.52 23.63
C ASN A 348 0.15 7.69 22.57
N GLY A 349 -0.16 8.32 21.43
CA GLY A 349 0.80 8.53 20.34
C GLY A 349 1.27 7.23 19.68
N LYS A 350 0.57 6.11 19.91
CA LYS A 350 0.79 4.89 19.15
C LYS A 350 0.23 5.08 17.76
N VAL A 351 0.98 4.61 16.77
CA VAL A 351 0.61 4.68 15.37
C VAL A 351 0.54 3.29 14.81
N PHE A 352 -0.51 3.01 14.06
CA PHE A 352 -0.70 1.75 13.37
C PHE A 352 -1.01 2.03 11.90
N PRO A 353 -0.54 1.19 10.95
CA PRO A 353 -1.09 1.20 9.61
C PRO A 353 -2.61 1.09 9.67
N GLU A 354 -3.31 2.01 9.02
CA GLU A 354 -4.76 2.21 9.16
C GLU A 354 -5.56 0.94 8.86
N LEU A 355 -5.26 0.30 7.72
CA LEU A 355 -5.93 -0.94 7.34
C LEU A 355 -5.73 -2.03 8.40
N LYS A 356 -4.50 -2.22 8.88
CA LYS A 356 -4.20 -3.20 9.95
C LYS A 356 -4.94 -2.87 11.24
N TYR A 357 -5.05 -1.60 11.61
CA TYR A 357 -5.82 -1.20 12.80
C TYR A 357 -7.29 -1.62 12.71
N CYS A 358 -7.84 -1.65 11.48
CA CYS A 358 -9.22 -1.95 11.18
C CYS A 358 -9.52 -3.42 10.85
N THR A 359 -8.51 -4.22 10.51
CA THR A 359 -8.70 -5.61 10.04
C THR A 359 -7.85 -6.65 10.73
N ASP A 360 -6.72 -6.27 11.37
CA ASP A 360 -5.81 -7.24 11.99
C ASP A 360 -6.37 -7.76 13.32
N LEU A 361 -7.08 -8.88 13.22
CA LEU A 361 -7.45 -9.72 14.35
C LEU A 361 -6.28 -10.68 14.61
N LYS A 362 -5.40 -10.32 15.55
CA LYS A 362 -4.13 -11.02 15.89
C LYS A 362 -4.30 -12.53 15.99
N GLY A 363 -3.20 -13.29 16.07
CA GLY A 363 -3.08 -14.77 15.94
C GLY A 363 -4.07 -15.74 16.64
N LYS A 364 -5.07 -15.25 17.38
CA LYS A 364 -6.28 -15.96 17.80
C LYS A 364 -7.28 -16.24 16.67
N PHE A 365 -7.11 -15.63 15.50
CA PHE A 365 -8.00 -15.82 14.36
C PHE A 365 -7.32 -16.62 13.24
N LYS A 366 -8.14 -17.22 12.38
CA LYS A 366 -7.74 -17.83 11.12
C LYS A 366 -8.51 -17.09 10.02
N THR A 367 -7.79 -16.45 9.11
CA THR A 367 -8.39 -15.86 7.92
C THR A 367 -8.74 -16.96 6.93
N ILE A 368 -9.97 -16.93 6.44
CA ILE A 368 -10.46 -17.75 5.34
C ILE A 368 -10.87 -16.74 4.28
N ASN A 369 -10.13 -16.71 3.17
CA ASN A 369 -10.56 -15.94 2.01
C ASN A 369 -11.65 -16.76 1.31
N VAL A 370 -12.87 -16.23 1.29
CA VAL A 370 -13.98 -16.77 0.52
C VAL A 370 -14.28 -15.72 -0.53
N ASP A 371 -13.89 -16.00 -1.77
CA ASP A 371 -13.94 -15.03 -2.88
C ASP A 371 -13.19 -13.71 -2.54
N GLU A 372 -13.89 -12.57 -2.60
CA GLU A 372 -13.39 -11.20 -2.31
C GLU A 372 -13.60 -10.80 -0.84
N ASP A 373 -14.30 -11.61 -0.04
CA ASP A 373 -14.63 -11.31 1.35
C ASP A 373 -13.59 -11.86 2.33
N ILE A 374 -13.23 -11.05 3.32
CA ILE A 374 -12.35 -11.47 4.41
C ILE A 374 -13.19 -12.01 5.57
N VAL A 375 -13.26 -13.33 5.66
CA VAL A 375 -13.89 -14.04 6.78
C VAL A 375 -12.83 -14.45 7.79
N MET A 376 -12.89 -13.90 9.00
CA MET A 376 -11.96 -14.24 10.07
C MET A 376 -12.63 -15.12 11.10
N VAL A 377 -12.15 -16.36 11.26
CA VAL A 377 -12.72 -17.32 12.20
C VAL A 377 -11.90 -17.35 13.49
N HIS A 378 -12.56 -17.09 14.62
CA HIS A 378 -11.92 -17.19 15.94
C HIS A 378 -11.60 -18.64 16.27
N ARG A 379 -10.31 -18.96 16.48
CA ARG A 379 -9.82 -20.36 16.60
C ARG A 379 -10.47 -21.14 17.73
N ASN A 380 -10.78 -20.48 18.85
CA ASN A 380 -11.30 -21.16 20.03
C ASN A 380 -12.81 -21.36 19.99
N SER A 381 -13.55 -20.38 19.48
CA SER A 381 -15.02 -20.43 19.48
C SER A 381 -15.62 -20.88 18.15
N GLY A 382 -14.85 -20.87 17.06
CA GLY A 382 -15.35 -21.10 15.71
C GLY A 382 -16.29 -20.01 15.20
N ILE A 383 -16.35 -18.84 15.86
CA ILE A 383 -17.19 -17.71 15.44
C ILE A 383 -16.51 -17.00 14.27
N SER A 384 -17.24 -16.82 13.17
CA SER A 384 -16.82 -16.01 12.03
C SER A 384 -17.04 -14.53 12.33
N VAL A 385 -16.10 -13.69 11.92
CA VAL A 385 -16.13 -12.23 12.07
C VAL A 385 -15.81 -11.62 10.72
N ILE A 386 -16.69 -10.74 10.24
CA ILE A 386 -16.52 -10.00 8.99
C ILE A 386 -16.66 -8.50 9.32
N PRO A 387 -15.59 -7.71 9.19
CA PRO A 387 -15.66 -6.26 9.32
C PRO A 387 -16.22 -5.67 8.02
N TYR A 388 -17.19 -4.77 8.16
CA TYR A 388 -17.76 -3.97 7.09
C TYR A 388 -17.43 -2.50 7.34
N PHE A 389 -17.09 -1.80 6.28
CA PHE A 389 -16.71 -0.40 6.32
C PHE A 389 -17.74 0.43 5.57
N GLU A 390 -18.29 1.46 6.21
CA GLU A 390 -19.06 2.47 5.49
C GLU A 390 -18.10 3.25 4.58
N GLN A 391 -18.36 3.21 3.28
CA GLN A 391 -17.54 3.79 2.23
C GLN A 391 -18.40 4.62 1.31
N LYS A 392 -17.88 5.75 0.84
CA LYS A 392 -18.56 6.53 -0.18
C LYS A 392 -18.43 5.81 -1.52
N ILE A 393 -19.51 5.72 -2.29
CA ILE A 393 -19.49 5.04 -3.59
C ILE A 393 -18.76 5.91 -4.61
N ASP A 394 -17.89 5.29 -5.41
CA ASP A 394 -17.26 5.95 -6.55
C ASP A 394 -18.33 6.49 -7.53
N PRO A 395 -18.19 7.72 -8.08
CA PRO A 395 -19.22 8.29 -8.97
C PRO A 395 -19.52 7.45 -10.22
N VAL A 396 -18.55 6.73 -10.77
CA VAL A 396 -18.75 5.83 -11.90
C VAL A 396 -19.56 4.61 -11.46
N GLN A 397 -19.17 4.00 -10.34
CA GLN A 397 -19.93 2.89 -9.76
C GLN A 397 -21.36 3.31 -9.38
N GLN A 398 -21.54 4.53 -8.89
CA GLN A 398 -22.84 5.12 -8.60
C GLN A 398 -23.69 5.27 -9.88
N TYR A 399 -23.07 5.73 -10.98
CA TYR A 399 -23.73 5.83 -12.28
C TYR A 399 -24.08 4.46 -12.87
N ASP A 400 -23.20 3.47 -12.75
CA ASP A 400 -23.47 2.11 -13.20
C ASP A 400 -24.61 1.48 -12.41
N ASN A 401 -24.63 1.66 -11.08
CA ASN A 401 -25.74 1.25 -10.23
C ASN A 401 -27.06 1.92 -10.65
N GLN A 402 -27.04 3.21 -11.02
CA GLN A 402 -28.20 3.90 -11.57
C GLN A 402 -28.66 3.28 -12.90
N ILE A 403 -27.75 2.94 -13.81
CA ILE A 403 -28.10 2.29 -15.08
C ILE A 403 -28.72 0.92 -14.83
N ILE A 404 -28.11 0.11 -13.96
CA ILE A 404 -28.62 -1.22 -13.61
C ILE A 404 -30.04 -1.09 -13.05
N GLN A 405 -30.24 -0.17 -12.12
CA GLN A 405 -31.53 0.10 -11.52
C GLN A 405 -32.56 0.59 -12.55
N GLN A 406 -32.18 1.47 -13.48
CA GLN A 406 -33.06 1.89 -14.58
C GLN A 406 -33.46 0.73 -15.49
N ARG A 407 -32.53 -0.19 -15.79
CA ARG A 407 -32.84 -1.40 -16.56
C ARG A 407 -33.80 -2.32 -15.82
N GLN A 408 -33.59 -2.52 -14.52
CA GLN A 408 -34.51 -3.30 -13.67
C GLN A 408 -35.90 -2.68 -13.63
N LEU A 409 -36.02 -1.35 -13.47
CA LEU A 409 -37.30 -0.65 -13.51
C LEU A 409 -37.99 -0.78 -14.88
N ALA A 410 -37.22 -0.78 -15.97
CA ALA A 410 -37.74 -0.98 -17.33
C ALA A 410 -38.22 -2.43 -17.56
N GLU A 411 -37.52 -3.42 -17.00
CA GLU A 411 -37.89 -4.83 -17.06
C GLU A 411 -39.23 -5.08 -16.35
N ILE A 412 -39.35 -4.60 -15.11
CA ILE A 412 -40.59 -4.76 -14.32
C ILE A 412 -41.75 -3.93 -14.87
N ALA A 413 -41.54 -2.99 -15.81
CA ALA A 413 -42.63 -2.21 -16.39
C ALA A 413 -43.65 -3.08 -17.15
N SER A 414 -43.24 -4.28 -17.56
CA SER A 414 -44.11 -5.26 -18.21
C SER A 414 -44.91 -6.14 -17.24
N TYR A 415 -44.63 -6.05 -15.93
CA TYR A 415 -45.19 -6.94 -14.92
C TYR A 415 -46.62 -6.55 -14.53
N ASN A 416 -47.33 -7.48 -13.88
CA ASN A 416 -48.62 -7.20 -13.27
C ASN A 416 -48.39 -6.57 -11.88
N PHE A 417 -48.92 -5.36 -11.66
CA PHE A 417 -48.76 -4.64 -10.40
C PHE A 417 -50.00 -4.75 -9.52
N PHE A 418 -49.76 -4.93 -8.23
CA PHE A 418 -50.78 -4.99 -7.18
C PHE A 418 -50.35 -4.09 -6.02
N ALA A 419 -51.30 -3.64 -5.22
CA ALA A 419 -51.05 -2.75 -4.11
C ALA A 419 -51.97 -3.00 -2.93
N VAL A 420 -51.50 -2.63 -1.75
CA VAL A 420 -52.31 -2.44 -0.55
C VAL A 420 -52.03 -1.03 -0.03
N LYS A 421 -53.08 -0.28 0.29
CA LYS A 421 -53.03 1.12 0.76
C LYS A 421 -53.63 1.26 2.16
N ASN A 422 -53.32 2.37 2.85
CA ASN A 422 -53.82 2.71 4.17
C ASN A 422 -53.50 1.65 5.24
N ILE A 423 -52.33 1.04 5.17
CA ILE A 423 -51.86 0.07 6.16
C ILE A 423 -50.83 0.70 7.09
N ASP A 424 -50.80 0.36 8.37
CA ASP A 424 -49.71 0.82 9.23
C ASP A 424 -48.39 0.08 8.93
N SER A 425 -47.29 0.58 9.49
CA SER A 425 -45.95 0.01 9.29
C SER A 425 -45.83 -1.46 9.72
N SER A 426 -46.66 -1.93 10.66
CA SER A 426 -46.67 -3.32 11.11
C SER A 426 -47.32 -4.24 10.07
N TYR A 427 -48.44 -3.84 9.47
CA TYR A 427 -49.09 -4.57 8.38
C TYR A 427 -48.25 -4.50 7.10
N LEU A 428 -47.58 -3.38 6.84
CA LEU A 428 -46.68 -3.22 5.70
C LEU A 428 -45.57 -4.28 5.70
N MET A 429 -44.90 -4.48 6.85
CA MET A 429 -43.89 -5.53 7.01
C MET A 429 -44.46 -6.94 6.91
N ARG A 430 -45.70 -7.17 7.37
CA ARG A 430 -46.37 -8.47 7.24
C ARG A 430 -46.70 -8.78 5.78
N VAL A 431 -47.30 -7.83 5.06
CA VAL A 431 -47.60 -7.98 3.63
C VAL A 431 -46.32 -8.26 2.85
N ARG A 432 -45.25 -7.46 3.04
CA ARG A 432 -43.96 -7.65 2.38
C ARG A 432 -43.38 -9.05 2.55
N ARG A 433 -43.60 -9.67 3.72
CA ARG A 433 -43.10 -11.02 4.05
C ARG A 433 -43.93 -12.16 3.46
N LEU A 434 -45.20 -11.91 3.14
CA LEU A 434 -46.08 -12.90 2.50
C LEU A 434 -45.85 -13.01 1.00
N LEU A 435 -45.31 -11.97 0.37
CA LEU A 435 -44.99 -11.94 -1.06
C LEU A 435 -43.91 -12.97 -1.39
N ASP A 436 -43.97 -13.51 -2.61
CA ASP A 436 -42.93 -14.42 -3.08
C ASP A 436 -41.60 -13.68 -3.19
N HIS A 437 -40.51 -14.35 -2.81
CA HIS A 437 -39.16 -13.81 -2.89
C HIS A 437 -38.69 -13.48 -4.32
N HIS A 438 -39.35 -14.02 -5.36
CA HIS A 438 -39.10 -13.65 -6.76
C HIS A 438 -39.92 -12.44 -7.21
N TRP A 439 -40.87 -11.95 -6.43
CA TRP A 439 -41.67 -10.78 -6.76
C TRP A 439 -40.97 -9.50 -6.29
N VAL A 440 -41.18 -8.41 -7.01
CA VAL A 440 -40.56 -7.13 -6.70
C VAL A 440 -41.52 -6.32 -5.84
N ALA A 441 -41.23 -6.19 -4.54
CA ALA A 441 -42.01 -5.41 -3.59
C ALA A 441 -41.40 -4.02 -3.36
N LEU A 442 -42.23 -2.99 -3.45
CA LEU A 442 -41.87 -1.57 -3.42
C LEU A 442 -42.75 -0.86 -2.40
N GLN A 443 -42.15 -0.16 -1.44
CA GLN A 443 -42.88 0.70 -0.52
C GLN A 443 -42.95 2.10 -1.15
N MET A 444 -44.16 2.62 -1.37
CA MET A 444 -44.35 3.93 -2.03
C MET A 444 -44.50 5.06 -1.01
N ASP A 445 -45.16 4.78 0.12
CA ASP A 445 -45.38 5.72 1.23
C ASP A 445 -45.35 4.93 2.56
N ASP A 446 -45.51 5.61 3.70
CA ASP A 446 -45.58 4.96 5.03
C ASP A 446 -46.79 4.01 5.18
N ASP A 447 -47.77 4.12 4.28
CA ASP A 447 -49.03 3.39 4.35
C ASP A 447 -49.36 2.53 3.12
N THR A 448 -48.44 2.44 2.16
CA THR A 448 -48.69 1.82 0.86
C THR A 448 -47.55 0.93 0.42
N ILE A 449 -47.89 -0.34 0.15
CA ILE A 449 -47.00 -1.32 -0.46
C ILE A 449 -47.52 -1.74 -1.83
N ILE A 450 -46.63 -1.80 -2.79
CA ILE A 450 -46.86 -2.20 -4.17
C ILE A 450 -45.98 -3.43 -4.45
N TRP A 451 -46.45 -4.38 -5.23
CA TRP A 451 -45.58 -5.43 -5.76
C TRP A 451 -45.88 -5.76 -7.21
N ALA A 452 -44.82 -6.13 -7.93
CA ALA A 452 -44.84 -6.49 -9.32
C ALA A 452 -44.60 -8.00 -9.47
N VAL A 453 -45.45 -8.64 -10.28
CA VAL A 453 -45.44 -10.08 -10.55
C VAL A 453 -45.18 -10.30 -12.04
N ASP A 454 -44.21 -11.15 -12.36
CA ASP A 454 -43.90 -11.54 -13.73
C ASP A 454 -45.17 -12.05 -14.44
N PRO A 455 -45.47 -11.58 -15.67
CA PRO A 455 -46.65 -12.02 -16.43
C PRO A 455 -46.75 -13.53 -16.63
N ASP A 456 -45.62 -14.24 -16.63
CA ASP A 456 -45.54 -15.68 -16.81
C ASP A 456 -45.72 -16.47 -15.49
N THR A 457 -45.93 -15.78 -14.37
CA THR A 457 -46.20 -16.43 -13.08
C THR A 457 -47.54 -17.16 -13.09
N ASP A 458 -47.55 -18.40 -12.60
CA ASP A 458 -48.76 -19.21 -12.43
C ASP A 458 -49.85 -18.48 -11.63
N PRO A 459 -51.07 -18.27 -12.20
CA PRO A 459 -52.18 -17.64 -11.52
C PRO A 459 -52.56 -18.28 -10.19
N GLU A 460 -52.48 -19.62 -10.05
CA GLU A 460 -52.82 -20.30 -8.80
C GLU A 460 -51.88 -19.89 -7.66
N LYS A 461 -50.60 -19.64 -7.99
CA LYS A 461 -49.59 -19.17 -7.04
C LYS A 461 -49.89 -17.72 -6.61
N ILE A 462 -50.35 -16.89 -7.54
CA ILE A 462 -50.74 -15.51 -7.26
C ILE A 462 -51.92 -15.50 -6.30
N ASP A 463 -52.99 -16.23 -6.63
CA ASP A 463 -54.22 -16.31 -5.84
C ASP A 463 -53.97 -16.87 -4.44
N LEU A 464 -53.08 -17.86 -4.30
CA LEU A 464 -52.70 -18.42 -3.00
C LEU A 464 -52.04 -17.37 -2.09
N ILE A 465 -51.11 -16.58 -2.62
CA ILE A 465 -50.41 -15.53 -1.86
C ILE A 465 -51.36 -14.36 -1.58
N HIS A 466 -52.17 -13.96 -2.56
CA HIS A 466 -53.16 -12.89 -2.40
C HIS A 466 -54.20 -13.26 -1.35
N GLY A 467 -54.71 -14.49 -1.36
CA GLY A 467 -55.61 -14.98 -0.32
C GLY A 467 -54.99 -14.91 1.07
N ARG A 468 -53.68 -15.21 1.22
CA ARG A 468 -52.98 -15.04 2.51
C ARG A 468 -52.87 -13.57 2.90
N VAL A 469 -52.55 -12.68 1.97
CA VAL A 469 -52.50 -11.24 2.25
C VAL A 469 -53.88 -10.72 2.69
N GLU A 470 -54.96 -11.15 2.03
CA GLU A 470 -56.34 -10.76 2.38
C GLU A 470 -56.78 -11.27 3.76
N THR A 471 -56.22 -12.38 4.26
CA THR A 471 -56.48 -12.84 5.65
C THR A 471 -56.00 -11.84 6.72
N LEU A 472 -55.12 -10.91 6.36
CA LEU A 472 -54.72 -9.79 7.23
C LEU A 472 -55.78 -8.68 7.30
N GLY A 473 -56.94 -8.83 6.63
CA GLY A 473 -58.01 -7.84 6.60
C GLY A 473 -57.74 -6.66 5.66
N VAL A 474 -56.79 -6.81 4.74
CA VAL A 474 -56.41 -5.77 3.77
C VAL A 474 -56.91 -6.13 2.38
N SER A 475 -57.35 -5.13 1.62
CA SER A 475 -57.83 -5.34 0.25
C SER A 475 -56.70 -5.13 -0.76
N ILE A 476 -56.53 -6.11 -1.65
CA ILE A 476 -55.54 -6.03 -2.72
C ILE A 476 -56.16 -5.29 -3.91
N LEU A 477 -55.44 -4.29 -4.39
CA LEU A 477 -55.81 -3.47 -5.53
C LEU A 477 -54.93 -3.85 -6.72
N ARG A 478 -55.53 -4.21 -7.85
CA ARG A 478 -54.78 -4.32 -9.11
C ARG A 478 -54.51 -2.92 -9.65
N ILE A 479 -53.24 -2.63 -9.95
CA ILE A 479 -52.84 -1.34 -10.52
C ILE A 479 -53.12 -1.36 -12.03
N PRO A 480 -53.82 -0.35 -12.57
CA PRO A 480 -54.05 -0.24 -14.01
C PRO A 480 -52.75 -0.01 -14.80
N PRO A 481 -52.59 -0.58 -16.00
CA PRO A 481 -51.38 -0.41 -16.81
C PRO A 481 -50.97 1.03 -17.07
N GLU A 482 -51.92 1.95 -17.19
CA GLU A 482 -51.73 3.38 -17.39
C GLU A 482 -51.12 4.11 -16.18
N GLU A 483 -51.22 3.54 -14.97
CA GLU A 483 -50.64 4.09 -13.75
C GLU A 483 -49.22 3.59 -13.49
N ILE A 484 -48.84 2.43 -14.04
CA ILE A 484 -47.52 1.81 -13.87
C ILE A 484 -46.38 2.79 -14.24
N PRO A 485 -46.39 3.49 -15.40
CA PRO A 485 -45.32 4.43 -15.74
C PRO A 485 -45.19 5.58 -14.74
N LYS A 486 -46.29 6.01 -14.11
CA LYS A 486 -46.27 7.08 -13.09
C LYS A 486 -45.67 6.56 -11.79
N ILE A 487 -46.03 5.35 -11.38
CA ILE A 487 -45.51 4.70 -10.18
C ILE A 487 -44.00 4.48 -10.32
N LEU A 488 -43.55 3.86 -11.42
CA LEU A 488 -42.13 3.62 -11.67
C LEU A 488 -41.31 4.92 -11.77
N LYS A 489 -41.88 5.97 -12.36
CA LYS A 489 -41.24 7.30 -12.41
C LYS A 489 -41.13 7.96 -11.04
N ASN A 490 -42.09 7.74 -10.14
CA ASN A 490 -41.99 8.23 -8.76
C ASN A 490 -40.92 7.46 -7.98
N ILE A 491 -40.93 6.13 -8.09
CA ILE A 491 -39.91 5.26 -7.50
C ILE A 491 -38.50 5.66 -7.94
N GLN A 492 -38.31 5.95 -9.23
CA GLN A 492 -37.03 6.45 -9.77
C GLN A 492 -36.58 7.78 -9.13
N LYS A 493 -37.50 8.66 -8.71
CA LYS A 493 -37.16 9.93 -8.05
C LYS A 493 -36.77 9.74 -6.58
N ASP A 494 -37.43 8.79 -5.90
CA ASP A 494 -37.22 8.54 -4.48
C ASP A 494 -35.98 7.67 -4.22
N LEU A 495 -35.58 6.86 -5.21
CA LEU A 495 -34.32 6.12 -5.24
C LEU A 495 -33.14 7.05 -5.56
N SER A 496 -32.89 8.02 -4.68
CA SER A 496 -31.57 8.65 -4.66
C SER A 496 -30.55 7.56 -4.34
N PRO A 497 -29.54 7.30 -5.20
CA PRO A 497 -28.56 6.27 -4.92
C PRO A 497 -27.88 6.63 -3.61
N SER A 498 -27.76 5.64 -2.72
CA SER A 498 -27.00 5.85 -1.51
C SER A 498 -25.61 6.36 -1.91
N THR A 499 -25.21 7.51 -1.37
CA THR A 499 -23.85 8.01 -1.57
C THR A 499 -22.84 7.16 -0.80
N TRP A 500 -23.32 6.21 0.00
CA TRP A 500 -22.52 5.33 0.85
C TRP A 500 -22.93 3.87 0.72
N MET A 501 -21.99 2.96 0.83
CA MET A 501 -22.22 1.52 0.91
C MET A 501 -21.38 0.93 2.04
N TYR A 502 -21.82 -0.20 2.58
CA TYR A 502 -20.96 -1.02 3.44
C TYR A 502 -20.24 -2.03 2.56
N THR A 503 -18.91 -2.05 2.60
CA THR A 503 -18.11 -3.05 1.88
C THR A 503 -17.25 -3.87 2.85
N PRO A 504 -17.20 -5.20 2.70
CA PRO A 504 -16.23 -6.06 3.37
C PRO A 504 -14.94 -6.26 2.55
N ASP A 505 -14.94 -5.89 1.26
CA ASP A 505 -13.80 -6.04 0.35
C ASP A 505 -12.71 -5.03 0.72
N ILE A 506 -11.50 -5.54 0.99
CA ILE A 506 -10.34 -4.74 1.37
C ILE A 506 -9.75 -3.97 0.19
N ASP A 507 -9.80 -4.53 -1.01
CA ASP A 507 -9.10 -3.96 -2.17
C ASP A 507 -9.84 -2.72 -2.71
N SER A 508 -11.14 -2.60 -2.42
CA SER A 508 -11.96 -1.42 -2.72
C SER A 508 -12.05 -0.39 -1.60
N ILE A 509 -11.38 -0.59 -0.46
CA ILE A 509 -11.44 0.37 0.66
C ILE A 509 -10.86 1.72 0.25
N SER A 510 -11.64 2.76 0.51
CA SER A 510 -11.23 4.15 0.43
C SER A 510 -10.74 4.63 1.81
N PHE A 511 -9.82 5.58 1.79
CA PHE A 511 -9.23 6.19 2.96
C PHE A 511 -9.65 7.66 3.07
N PRO A 512 -9.82 8.20 4.29
CA PRO A 512 -9.70 7.54 5.60
C PRO A 512 -10.85 6.56 5.89
N ILE A 513 -10.57 5.51 6.68
CA ILE A 513 -11.60 4.62 7.22
C ILE A 513 -12.24 5.30 8.42
N LEU A 514 -13.55 5.51 8.37
CA LEU A 514 -14.34 6.06 9.47
C LEU A 514 -14.47 5.03 10.60
N LEU A 515 -13.72 5.23 11.69
CA LEU A 515 -13.63 4.27 12.79
C LEU A 515 -14.96 4.05 13.52
N GLU A 516 -15.77 5.10 13.62
CA GLU A 516 -17.10 5.15 14.21
C GLU A 516 -18.22 4.69 13.26
N LYS A 517 -17.89 4.24 12.06
CA LYS A 517 -18.83 3.73 11.05
C LYS A 517 -18.53 2.30 10.62
N ARG A 518 -17.74 1.59 11.43
CA ARG A 518 -17.45 0.17 11.21
C ARG A 518 -18.60 -0.69 11.70
N ILE A 519 -18.86 -1.77 10.98
CA ILE A 519 -19.83 -2.78 11.38
C ILE A 519 -19.10 -4.11 11.51
N PHE A 520 -19.34 -4.83 12.60
CA PHE A 520 -18.84 -6.19 12.77
C PHE A 520 -19.99 -7.17 12.63
N TRP A 521 -19.94 -8.00 11.61
CA TRP A 521 -20.88 -9.10 11.43
C TRP A 521 -20.25 -10.39 11.98
N LEU A 522 -20.85 -10.92 13.04
CA LEU A 522 -20.50 -12.20 13.62
C LEU A 522 -21.51 -13.27 13.23
N SER A 523 -21.02 -14.47 12.91
CA SER A 523 -21.89 -15.60 12.63
C SER A 523 -21.34 -16.93 13.15
N LYS A 524 -22.25 -17.82 13.54
CA LYS A 524 -21.92 -19.21 13.89
C LYS A 524 -23.16 -20.09 13.79
N GLU A 525 -22.97 -21.30 13.29
CA GLU A 525 -23.96 -22.36 13.34
C GLU A 525 -23.73 -23.27 14.56
N PHE A 526 -24.81 -23.68 15.20
CA PHE A 526 -24.78 -24.69 16.26
C PHE A 526 -26.04 -25.56 16.26
N SER A 527 -25.91 -26.77 16.78
CA SER A 527 -27.01 -27.72 16.91
C SER A 527 -27.82 -27.44 18.17
N LEU A 528 -29.13 -27.59 18.08
CA LEU A 528 -30.03 -27.51 19.23
C LEU A 528 -30.29 -28.90 19.81
N ALA A 529 -30.59 -28.95 21.10
CA ALA A 529 -30.92 -30.20 21.80
C ALA A 529 -32.31 -30.75 21.40
N LYS A 530 -33.19 -29.91 20.87
CA LYS A 530 -34.54 -30.24 20.41
C LYS A 530 -34.80 -29.60 19.05
N GLU A 531 -35.71 -30.19 18.27
CA GLU A 531 -36.20 -29.57 17.05
C GLU A 531 -36.97 -28.28 17.36
N ILE A 532 -36.87 -27.29 16.48
CA ILE A 532 -37.60 -26.01 16.64
C ILE A 532 -39.05 -26.23 16.22
N ASP A 533 -39.96 -26.17 17.18
CA ASP A 533 -41.39 -26.07 16.94
C ASP A 533 -41.85 -24.59 16.92
N VAL A 534 -43.17 -24.39 16.73
CA VAL A 534 -43.77 -23.06 16.66
C VAL A 534 -43.65 -22.30 17.99
N GLU A 535 -43.73 -23.00 19.12
CA GLU A 535 -43.65 -22.39 20.46
C GLU A 535 -42.23 -21.88 20.74
N MET A 536 -41.22 -22.70 20.46
CA MET A 536 -39.81 -22.31 20.53
C MET A 536 -39.51 -21.14 19.57
N ALA A 537 -40.01 -21.19 18.34
CA ALA A 537 -39.80 -20.10 17.36
C ALA A 537 -40.42 -18.77 17.83
N MET A 538 -41.56 -18.81 18.53
CA MET A 538 -42.17 -17.63 19.14
C MET A 538 -41.35 -17.08 20.31
N GLU A 539 -40.80 -17.92 21.17
CA GLU A 539 -39.90 -17.49 22.25
C GLU A 539 -38.61 -16.88 21.71
N LEU A 540 -38.01 -17.48 20.68
CA LEU A 540 -36.85 -16.91 19.99
C LEU A 540 -37.17 -15.53 19.37
N LEU A 541 -38.37 -15.35 18.83
CA LEU A 541 -38.79 -14.07 18.25
C LEU A 541 -38.95 -13.00 19.33
N LYS A 542 -39.57 -13.32 20.46
CA LYS A 542 -39.67 -12.43 21.63
C LYS A 542 -38.29 -12.05 22.15
N TYR A 543 -37.38 -13.02 22.25
CA TYR A 543 -36.01 -12.78 22.67
C TYR A 543 -35.30 -11.82 21.70
N LYS A 544 -35.39 -12.06 20.39
CA LYS A 544 -34.86 -11.18 19.34
C LYS A 544 -35.33 -9.75 19.51
N TYR A 545 -36.64 -9.54 19.57
CA TYR A 545 -37.20 -8.19 19.65
C TYR A 545 -36.85 -7.48 20.94
N THR A 546 -36.81 -8.21 22.06
CA THR A 546 -36.35 -7.66 23.34
C THR A 546 -34.87 -7.25 23.27
N TYR A 547 -34.02 -8.07 22.64
CA TYR A 547 -32.61 -7.75 22.45
C TYR A 547 -32.41 -6.51 21.57
N GLU A 548 -33.10 -6.43 20.43
CA GLU A 548 -32.97 -5.32 19.48
C GLU A 548 -33.55 -4.01 20.04
N SER A 549 -34.67 -4.07 20.75
CA SER A 549 -35.29 -2.91 21.44
C SER A 549 -34.35 -2.28 22.46
N ARG A 550 -33.67 -3.09 23.27
CA ARG A 550 -32.65 -2.61 24.22
C ARG A 550 -31.46 -1.94 23.53
N ASN A 551 -31.25 -2.20 22.23
CA ASN A 551 -30.13 -1.68 21.45
C ASN A 551 -30.58 -0.65 20.38
N GLY A 552 -31.73 -0.01 20.59
CA GLY A 552 -32.17 1.16 19.83
C GLY A 552 -33.04 0.88 18.62
N PHE A 553 -33.57 -0.35 18.47
CA PHE A 553 -34.56 -0.66 17.44
C PHE A 553 -35.96 -0.77 18.03
N ASP A 554 -36.82 0.22 17.78
CA ASP A 554 -38.20 0.19 18.25
C ASP A 554 -39.08 -0.65 17.30
N ASN A 555 -39.38 -1.89 17.70
CA ASN A 555 -40.41 -2.69 17.04
C ASN A 555 -41.77 -2.29 17.60
N MET A 556 -42.53 -1.52 16.82
CA MET A 556 -43.91 -1.22 17.16
C MET A 556 -44.78 -2.50 17.20
N VAL A 557 -45.35 -2.74 18.38
CA VAL A 557 -46.50 -3.60 18.73
C VAL A 557 -46.25 -5.12 18.89
N THR A 558 -46.01 -5.52 20.14
CA THR A 558 -45.92 -6.92 20.63
C THR A 558 -47.27 -7.64 20.82
N ASP A 559 -48.41 -6.96 20.71
CA ASP A 559 -49.64 -7.48 21.35
C ASP A 559 -50.61 -8.24 20.44
N GLN A 560 -50.38 -8.35 19.12
CA GLN A 560 -51.30 -9.09 18.23
C GLN A 560 -50.60 -9.81 17.07
N MET A 561 -49.86 -10.88 17.36
CA MET A 561 -49.32 -11.79 16.34
C MET A 561 -49.85 -13.21 16.53
N ALA A 562 -51.03 -13.50 15.95
CA ALA A 562 -51.35 -14.87 15.54
C ALA A 562 -50.51 -15.15 14.29
N THR A 563 -49.38 -15.83 14.44
CA THR A 563 -48.42 -16.05 13.35
C THR A 563 -48.38 -17.53 12.95
N HIS A 564 -48.35 -17.78 11.64
CA HIS A 564 -48.20 -19.12 11.08
C HIS A 564 -46.71 -19.52 11.00
N SER A 565 -46.40 -20.83 10.97
CA SER A 565 -45.02 -21.35 11.03
C SER A 565 -44.09 -20.84 9.91
N THR A 566 -44.64 -20.54 8.73
CA THR A 566 -43.88 -19.97 7.60
C THR A 566 -43.47 -18.52 7.82
N GLU A 567 -44.25 -17.75 8.57
CA GLU A 567 -43.98 -16.34 8.86
C GLU A 567 -42.84 -16.22 9.87
N LEU A 568 -42.78 -17.11 10.87
CA LEU A 568 -41.78 -17.07 11.93
C LEU A 568 -40.34 -17.16 11.43
N LYS A 569 -40.10 -17.98 10.40
CA LYS A 569 -38.77 -18.10 9.80
C LYS A 569 -38.30 -16.77 9.17
N SER A 570 -39.21 -16.05 8.52
CA SER A 570 -38.92 -14.74 7.92
C SER A 570 -38.79 -13.62 8.95
N LEU A 571 -39.50 -13.72 10.07
CA LEU A 571 -39.42 -12.80 11.21
C LEU A 571 -38.05 -12.88 11.89
N LEU A 572 -37.54 -14.10 12.04
CA LEU A 572 -36.28 -14.40 12.73
C LEU A 572 -35.04 -14.05 11.88
N LEU A 573 -35.13 -14.05 10.55
CA LEU A 573 -34.01 -13.82 9.63
C LEU A 573 -34.22 -12.56 8.75
N ASP A 574 -33.72 -11.39 9.19
CA ASP A 574 -33.81 -10.08 8.49
C ASP A 574 -32.41 -9.45 8.30
N ILE A 575 -31.58 -10.09 7.48
CA ILE A 575 -30.16 -9.72 7.26
C ILE A 575 -29.99 -8.42 6.46
N LEU A 576 -31.03 -7.96 5.75
CA LEU A 576 -30.90 -6.87 4.77
C LEU A 576 -30.86 -5.46 5.40
N ASN A 577 -31.22 -5.31 6.68
CA ASN A 577 -31.30 -3.99 7.31
C ASN A 577 -30.57 -3.94 8.65
N ILE A 578 -29.86 -2.84 8.92
CA ILE A 578 -29.34 -2.52 10.26
C ILE A 578 -30.09 -1.28 10.76
N ARG A 579 -30.98 -1.50 11.72
CA ARG A 579 -31.94 -0.50 12.22
C ARG A 579 -31.57 0.07 13.59
N GLY A 580 -30.84 -0.69 14.40
CA GLY A 580 -30.28 -0.27 15.68
C GLY A 580 -28.75 -0.34 15.73
N ASN A 581 -28.19 -0.17 16.93
CA ASN A 581 -26.75 -0.35 17.16
C ASN A 581 -26.33 -1.82 17.15
N LYS A 582 -27.27 -2.72 17.48
CA LYS A 582 -27.08 -4.17 17.44
C LYS A 582 -28.31 -4.83 16.86
N MET A 583 -28.11 -5.79 15.97
CA MET A 583 -29.18 -6.60 15.37
C MET A 583 -28.90 -8.09 15.60
N LEU A 584 -29.95 -8.86 15.78
CA LEU A 584 -29.89 -10.30 16.04
C LEU A 584 -30.75 -11.04 15.02
N ASP A 585 -30.14 -11.92 14.22
CA ASP A 585 -30.89 -12.75 13.28
C ASP A 585 -30.61 -14.23 13.51
N LEU A 586 -31.66 -15.02 13.36
CA LEU A 586 -31.67 -16.45 13.61
C LEU A 586 -32.13 -17.14 12.34
N GLY A 587 -31.18 -17.73 11.61
CA GLY A 587 -31.48 -18.72 10.59
C GLY A 587 -31.67 -20.06 11.26
N PHE A 588 -32.62 -20.87 10.82
CA PHE A 588 -32.78 -22.21 11.37
C PHE A 588 -33.23 -23.24 10.35
N SER A 589 -32.75 -24.47 10.59
CA SER A 589 -33.22 -25.72 10.01
C SER A 589 -33.86 -26.57 11.14
N LYS A 590 -34.27 -27.81 10.87
CA LYS A 590 -34.95 -28.65 11.87
C LYS A 590 -34.15 -28.82 13.17
N SER A 591 -32.82 -28.95 13.11
CA SER A 591 -31.97 -29.25 14.26
C SER A 591 -30.74 -28.35 14.37
N THR A 592 -30.61 -27.35 13.50
CA THR A 592 -29.49 -26.39 13.53
C THR A 592 -30.01 -24.96 13.51
N ILE A 593 -29.35 -24.10 14.26
CA ILE A 593 -29.58 -22.66 14.25
C ILE A 593 -28.28 -21.97 13.84
N THR A 594 -28.41 -21.03 12.92
CA THR A 594 -27.35 -20.10 12.52
C THR A 594 -27.65 -18.76 13.14
N LEU A 595 -26.80 -18.37 14.09
CA LEU A 595 -26.87 -17.10 14.77
C LEU A 595 -26.05 -16.07 14.00
N TYR A 596 -26.67 -14.95 13.67
CA TYR A 596 -26.04 -13.78 13.09
C TYR A 596 -26.21 -12.60 14.04
N MET A 597 -25.13 -11.91 14.36
CA MET A 597 -25.17 -10.67 15.12
C MET A 597 -24.39 -9.60 14.40
N ARG A 598 -24.98 -8.42 14.26
CA ARG A 598 -24.37 -7.28 13.59
C ARG A 598 -24.22 -6.15 14.60
N PHE A 599 -23.01 -5.66 14.77
CA PHE A 599 -22.66 -4.61 15.73
C PHE A 599 -22.20 -3.37 14.97
N ARG A 600 -22.94 -2.26 15.10
CA ARG A 600 -22.50 -0.94 14.65
C ARG A 600 -21.62 -0.33 15.73
N GLU A 601 -20.35 -0.11 15.40
CA GLU A 601 -19.40 0.51 16.32
C GLU A 601 -19.54 2.03 16.33
N ILE A 602 -19.33 2.65 17.49
CA ILE A 602 -19.27 4.11 17.65
C ILE A 602 -17.89 4.55 18.19
N GLY A 603 -17.11 3.61 18.72
CA GLY A 603 -15.79 3.83 19.31
C GLY A 603 -14.60 3.70 18.35
N LEU A 604 -13.46 4.22 18.79
CA LEU A 604 -12.21 4.29 18.03
C LEU A 604 -11.29 3.09 18.25
N GLU A 605 -11.74 2.05 18.95
CA GLU A 605 -10.92 0.91 19.35
C GLU A 605 -10.45 0.09 18.12
N SER A 606 -9.31 -0.59 18.26
CA SER A 606 -8.78 -1.48 17.19
C SER A 606 -9.70 -2.68 16.97
N ALA A 607 -9.70 -3.22 15.75
CA ALA A 607 -10.52 -4.38 15.40
C ALA A 607 -10.31 -5.59 16.32
N ASP A 608 -9.08 -5.88 16.75
CA ASP A 608 -8.76 -6.97 17.69
C ASP A 608 -9.49 -6.82 19.04
N VAL A 609 -9.55 -5.60 19.58
CA VAL A 609 -10.24 -5.30 20.84
C VAL A 609 -11.75 -5.45 20.68
N LEU A 610 -12.30 -4.90 19.58
CA LEU A 610 -13.72 -4.94 19.29
C LEU A 610 -14.21 -6.37 19.01
N ALA A 611 -13.50 -7.13 18.17
CA ALA A 611 -13.83 -8.52 17.90
C ALA A 611 -13.83 -9.35 19.18
N ALA A 612 -12.86 -9.16 20.09
CA ALA A 612 -12.84 -9.86 21.36
C ALA A 612 -14.02 -9.51 22.28
N LYS A 613 -14.45 -8.24 22.28
CA LYS A 613 -15.64 -7.77 23.00
C LYS A 613 -16.92 -8.39 22.42
N TYR A 614 -17.06 -8.34 21.10
CA TYR A 614 -18.25 -8.86 20.40
C TYR A 614 -18.36 -10.37 20.43
N ILE A 615 -17.24 -11.10 20.41
CA ILE A 615 -17.24 -12.56 20.60
C ILE A 615 -17.80 -12.94 21.97
N LYS A 616 -17.43 -12.23 23.04
CA LYS A 616 -17.97 -12.51 24.38
C LYS A 616 -19.47 -12.28 24.44
N GLU A 617 -19.94 -11.18 23.84
CA GLU A 617 -21.37 -10.90 23.77
C GLU A 617 -22.12 -11.93 22.92
N PHE A 618 -21.55 -12.31 21.77
CA PHE A 618 -22.09 -13.35 20.91
C PHE A 618 -22.21 -14.70 21.63
N GLN A 619 -21.17 -15.09 22.38
CA GLN A 619 -21.21 -16.32 23.18
C GLN A 619 -22.30 -16.27 24.24
N LYS A 620 -22.47 -15.13 24.92
CA LYS A 620 -23.54 -14.95 25.90
C LYS A 620 -24.94 -15.13 25.27
N VAL A 621 -25.18 -14.52 24.12
CA VAL A 621 -26.45 -14.66 23.39
C VAL A 621 -26.66 -16.10 22.92
N MET A 622 -25.60 -16.75 22.43
CA MET A 622 -25.63 -18.16 22.03
C MET A 622 -25.98 -19.07 23.22
N ASP A 623 -25.38 -18.85 24.39
CA ASP A 623 -25.67 -19.64 25.61
C ASP A 623 -27.11 -19.39 26.09
N GLU A 624 -27.60 -18.15 26.05
CA GLU A 624 -28.99 -17.81 26.40
C GLU A 624 -29.99 -18.49 25.45
N ILE A 625 -29.71 -18.54 24.15
CA ILE A 625 -30.55 -19.23 23.16
C ILE A 625 -30.54 -20.76 23.37
N GLN A 626 -29.42 -21.34 23.78
CA GLN A 626 -29.33 -22.78 24.07
C GLN A 626 -30.08 -23.20 25.35
N LEU A 627 -30.39 -22.23 26.24
CA LEU A 627 -31.14 -22.45 27.48
C LEU A 627 -32.66 -22.33 27.29
N LEU A 628 -33.11 -21.68 26.21
CA LEU A 628 -34.51 -21.69 25.76
C LEU A 628 -34.87 -23.09 25.25
#